data_AF-A0A379UU68-F1
#
_entry.id   AF-A0A379UU68-F1
#
_cell.length_a   1.000
_cell.length_b   1.000
_cell.length_c   1.000
_cell.angle_alpha   90.00
_cell.angle_beta   90.00
_cell.angle_gamma   90.00
#
_symmetry.space_group_name_H-M   'P 1'
#
loop_
_entity.id
_entity.type
_entity.pdbx_description
1 polymer ?
#
loop_
_entity_poly.entity_id
_entity_poly.type
_entity_poly.pdbx_seq_one_letter_code
_entity_poly.pdbx_strand_id
1 'polypeptide(L)'
;MPQATPVPFSDSVNFVVDTTPPLTPVITSVSDDQAPGLGTIANGQNTNDPTPTFSGTAEAGATITLYENGTVIGTTTAQPDGAWSVSTSTLASGTHVITAVATDAAGNSSPNSTAFTLTVDTTAPQTPILTSVVDDVAGGVTGNLANGQITNDNRPTLNGTAEAGSVVSIYDGDTLLGVTSANASGAWSFTPTTGLNDGTRTLTVTATDPAGNVSPATSGFTIVVDTLAPTFRL
;
A
#
# COMPACT_ATOMS: atom_id res chain seq x y z
N MET A 1 54.35 -52.69 48.71
CA MET A 1 53.17 -51.81 48.88
C MET A 1 52.88 -51.19 47.52
N PRO A 2 51.73 -51.45 46.89
CA PRO A 2 51.43 -50.89 45.56
C PRO A 2 51.24 -49.37 45.66
N GLN A 3 51.91 -48.64 44.77
CA GLN A 3 51.80 -47.19 44.63
C GLN A 3 50.46 -46.86 43.98
N ALA A 4 49.63 -46.04 44.64
CA ALA A 4 48.38 -45.58 44.07
C ALA A 4 48.67 -44.66 42.87
N THR A 5 48.11 -45.00 41.71
CA THR A 5 48.09 -44.12 40.54
C THR A 5 47.18 -42.92 40.84
N PRO A 6 47.64 -41.67 40.70
CA PRO A 6 46.78 -40.50 40.87
C PRO A 6 45.65 -40.53 39.84
N VAL A 7 44.41 -40.32 40.29
CA VAL A 7 43.30 -39.99 39.39
C VAL A 7 43.52 -38.59 38.82
N PRO A 8 43.35 -38.36 37.51
CA PRO A 8 43.45 -37.01 36.96
C PRO A 8 42.31 -36.15 37.52
N PHE A 9 42.65 -34.93 37.95
CA PHE A 9 41.65 -33.90 38.23
C PHE A 9 40.88 -33.60 36.93
N SER A 10 39.57 -33.43 37.00
CA SER A 10 38.79 -33.00 35.84
C SER A 10 39.20 -31.58 35.44
N ASP A 11 39.28 -31.30 34.15
CA ASP A 11 39.43 -29.94 33.64
C ASP A 11 38.28 -29.07 34.17
N SER A 12 38.60 -27.87 34.63
CA SER A 12 37.59 -26.89 35.03
C SER A 12 36.83 -26.41 33.80
N VAL A 13 35.54 -26.73 33.71
CA VAL A 13 34.65 -26.13 32.71
C VAL A 13 34.22 -24.76 33.23
N ASN A 14 34.70 -23.69 32.60
CA ASN A 14 34.14 -22.36 32.83
C ASN A 14 32.80 -22.27 32.08
N PHE A 15 31.69 -22.38 32.81
CA PHE A 15 30.37 -21.99 32.30
C PHE A 15 30.04 -20.60 32.85
N VAL A 16 29.90 -19.62 31.95
CA VAL A 16 29.34 -18.32 32.30
C VAL A 16 27.83 -18.44 32.18
N VAL A 17 27.12 -18.28 33.29
CA VAL A 17 25.66 -18.14 33.27
C VAL A 17 25.36 -16.71 32.89
N ASP A 18 24.72 -16.51 31.75
CA ASP A 18 24.16 -15.22 31.37
C ASP A 18 22.67 -15.19 31.71
N THR A 19 22.29 -14.24 32.56
CA THR A 19 20.91 -14.02 32.99
C THR A 19 20.41 -12.63 32.61
N THR A 20 21.12 -11.90 31.74
CA THR A 20 20.80 -10.52 31.41
C THR A 20 20.04 -10.50 30.09
N PRO A 21 18.76 -10.11 30.07
CA PRO A 21 18.04 -9.94 28.81
C PRO A 21 18.67 -8.88 27.91
N PRO A 22 18.57 -9.03 26.58
CA PRO A 22 18.90 -7.96 25.65
C PRO A 22 17.96 -6.76 25.84
N LEU A 23 18.37 -5.60 25.34
CA LEU A 23 17.50 -4.43 25.26
C LEU A 23 16.28 -4.71 24.37
N THR A 24 15.15 -4.08 24.69
CA THR A 24 13.94 -4.16 23.87
C THR A 24 14.23 -3.69 22.43
N PRO A 25 13.89 -4.48 21.40
CA PRO A 25 14.08 -4.07 20.01
C PRO A 25 13.19 -2.88 19.67
N VAL A 26 13.66 -2.04 18.73
CA VAL A 26 12.92 -0.89 18.23
C VAL A 26 12.52 -1.16 16.78
N ILE A 27 11.23 -1.03 16.47
CA ILE A 27 10.72 -1.02 15.09
C ILE A 27 10.95 0.39 14.54
N THR A 28 11.76 0.52 13.48
CA THR A 28 12.09 1.82 12.88
C THR A 28 11.30 2.12 11.62
N SER A 29 10.91 1.09 10.87
CA SER A 29 10.12 1.23 9.65
C SER A 29 9.31 -0.03 9.38
N VAL A 30 8.16 0.16 8.74
CA VAL A 30 7.36 -0.90 8.14
C VAL A 30 7.12 -0.50 6.69
N SER A 31 7.19 -1.44 5.76
CA SER A 31 7.03 -1.17 4.34
C SER A 31 6.09 -2.16 3.66
N ASP A 32 5.38 -1.63 2.68
CA ASP A 32 4.62 -2.32 1.65
C ASP A 32 5.52 -2.54 0.44
N ASP A 33 5.74 -3.79 0.05
CA ASP A 33 6.46 -4.14 -1.18
C ASP A 33 5.56 -4.74 -2.29
N GLN A 34 4.23 -4.63 -2.13
CA GLN A 34 3.24 -5.10 -3.07
C GLN A 34 2.65 -3.96 -3.92
N ALA A 35 3.00 -3.93 -5.21
CA ALA A 35 2.36 -3.00 -6.13
C ALA A 35 0.89 -3.39 -6.39
N PRO A 36 -0.02 -2.42 -6.58
CA PRO A 36 0.15 -0.97 -6.35
C PRO A 36 0.09 -0.63 -4.85
N GLY A 37 0.81 0.39 -4.37
CA GLY A 37 0.80 0.74 -2.93
C GLY A 37 2.18 0.82 -2.26
N LEU A 38 3.24 0.52 -3.01
CA LEU A 38 4.63 0.49 -2.54
C LEU A 38 5.02 1.71 -1.69
N GLY A 39 5.65 1.45 -0.54
CA GLY A 39 6.22 2.52 0.30
C GLY A 39 6.27 2.19 1.78
N THR A 40 6.51 3.22 2.59
CA THR A 40 6.53 3.09 4.05
C THR A 40 5.11 3.17 4.62
N ILE A 41 4.78 2.24 5.50
CA ILE A 41 3.53 2.20 6.26
C ILE A 41 3.78 2.93 7.58
N ALA A 42 3.00 3.98 7.86
CA ALA A 42 3.03 4.64 9.17
C ALA A 42 2.12 3.90 10.16
N ASN A 43 2.39 4.05 11.46
CA ASN A 43 1.56 3.41 12.50
C ASN A 43 0.08 3.82 12.36
N GLY A 44 -0.80 2.83 12.24
CA GLY A 44 -2.24 2.97 12.03
C GLY A 44 -2.69 3.12 10.57
N GLN A 45 -1.79 2.98 9.59
CA GLN A 45 -2.12 3.04 8.17
C GLN A 45 -2.59 1.69 7.61
N ASN A 46 -3.15 1.75 6.40
CA ASN A 46 -3.58 0.60 5.63
C ASN A 46 -2.46 0.16 4.66
N THR A 47 -2.53 -1.08 4.19
CA THR A 47 -1.63 -1.65 3.19
C THR A 47 -2.35 -2.75 2.41
N ASN A 48 -2.03 -2.89 1.13
CA ASN A 48 -2.48 -4.01 0.31
C ASN A 48 -1.51 -5.19 0.29
N ASP A 49 -0.36 -5.05 0.94
CA ASP A 49 0.60 -6.11 1.20
C ASP A 49 0.16 -6.95 2.42
N PRO A 50 -0.18 -8.24 2.26
CA PRO A 50 -0.49 -9.12 3.36
C PRO A 50 0.76 -9.65 4.08
N THR A 51 1.96 -9.27 3.65
CA THR A 51 3.26 -9.68 4.19
C THR A 51 4.20 -8.49 4.46
N PRO A 52 3.74 -7.44 5.15
CA PRO A 52 4.50 -6.21 5.33
C PRO A 52 5.88 -6.50 5.95
N THR A 53 6.89 -5.76 5.48
CA THR A 53 8.26 -5.90 5.95
C THR A 53 8.54 -4.94 7.10
N PHE A 54 8.93 -5.49 8.25
CA PHE A 54 9.33 -4.74 9.44
C PHE A 54 10.85 -4.67 9.51
N SER A 55 11.38 -3.48 9.81
CA SER A 55 12.79 -3.28 10.07
C SER A 55 13.01 -2.50 11.37
N GLY A 56 14.18 -2.67 11.96
CA GLY A 56 14.48 -2.07 13.25
C GLY A 56 15.91 -2.24 13.73
N THR A 57 16.11 -1.95 15.01
CA THR A 57 17.38 -2.13 15.72
C THR A 57 17.22 -3.03 16.94
N ALA A 58 18.24 -3.80 17.26
CA ALA A 58 18.34 -4.64 18.45
C ALA A 58 19.80 -4.90 18.81
N GLU A 59 20.04 -5.69 19.87
CA GLU A 59 21.38 -6.20 20.17
C GLU A 59 21.89 -7.08 19.02
N ALA A 60 23.14 -6.86 18.61
CA ALA A 60 23.77 -7.58 17.50
C ALA A 60 23.79 -9.10 17.75
N GLY A 61 23.36 -9.88 16.76
CA GLY A 61 23.28 -11.33 16.87
C GLY A 61 22.07 -11.86 17.67
N ALA A 62 21.25 -10.99 18.27
CA ALA A 62 20.02 -11.43 18.91
C ALA A 62 19.00 -11.93 17.87
N THR A 63 18.24 -12.95 18.24
CA THR A 63 17.09 -13.42 17.46
C THR A 63 15.91 -12.48 17.69
N ILE A 64 15.38 -11.92 16.61
CA ILE A 64 14.19 -11.06 16.64
C ILE A 64 12.99 -11.88 16.24
N THR A 65 11.95 -11.82 17.05
CA THR A 65 10.67 -12.51 16.79
C THR A 65 9.55 -11.50 16.79
N LEU A 66 8.79 -11.46 15.69
CA LEU A 66 7.57 -10.68 15.57
C LEU A 66 6.38 -11.50 16.08
N TYR A 67 5.52 -10.83 16.85
CA TYR A 67 4.33 -11.41 17.44
C TYR A 67 3.09 -10.61 17.08
N GLU A 68 2.02 -11.33 16.77
CA GLU A 68 0.64 -10.85 16.77
C GLU A 68 -0.15 -11.64 17.82
N ASN A 69 -0.70 -10.95 18.83
CA ASN A 69 -1.49 -11.59 19.90
C ASN A 69 -0.83 -12.84 20.53
N GLY A 70 0.52 -12.84 20.64
CA GLY A 70 1.31 -13.95 21.17
C GLY A 70 1.66 -15.05 20.16
N THR A 71 1.15 -15.00 18.93
CA THR A 71 1.52 -15.89 17.83
C THR A 71 2.72 -15.35 17.09
N VAL A 72 3.71 -16.20 16.81
CA VAL A 72 4.88 -15.85 16.00
C VAL A 72 4.45 -15.67 14.55
N ILE A 73 4.76 -14.51 13.98
CA ILE A 73 4.47 -14.15 12.59
C ILE A 73 5.73 -13.78 11.81
N GLY A 74 6.91 -13.87 12.40
CA GLY A 74 8.16 -13.59 11.69
C GLY A 74 9.35 -13.77 12.61
N THR A 75 10.48 -14.19 12.06
CA THR A 75 11.73 -14.29 12.81
C THR A 75 12.94 -13.97 11.93
N THR A 76 13.93 -13.31 12.51
CA THR A 76 15.21 -12.97 11.87
C THR A 76 16.30 -12.83 12.92
N THR A 77 17.52 -12.53 12.51
CA THR A 77 18.63 -12.24 13.41
C THR A 77 19.14 -10.83 13.14
N ALA A 78 19.37 -10.07 14.21
CA ALA A 78 20.00 -8.76 14.11
C ALA A 78 21.45 -8.90 13.59
N GLN A 79 21.78 -8.08 12.60
CA GLN A 79 23.10 -8.03 12.00
C GLN A 79 24.15 -7.48 13.00
N PRO A 80 25.46 -7.57 12.69
CA PRO A 80 26.51 -7.10 13.59
C PRO A 80 26.43 -5.61 13.97
N ASP A 81 25.75 -4.80 13.17
CA ASP A 81 25.48 -3.37 13.44
C ASP A 81 24.17 -3.15 14.22
N GLY A 82 23.45 -4.23 14.56
CA GLY A 82 22.17 -4.22 15.26
C GLY A 82 20.95 -4.06 14.36
N ALA A 83 21.11 -3.85 13.05
CA ALA A 83 19.99 -3.72 12.14
C ALA A 83 19.30 -5.08 11.90
N TRP A 84 17.98 -5.07 11.76
CA TRP A 84 17.22 -6.26 11.39
C TRP A 84 16.09 -5.91 10.41
N SER A 85 15.70 -6.89 9.60
CA SER A 85 14.54 -6.79 8.71
C SER A 85 13.90 -8.16 8.53
N VAL A 86 12.57 -8.21 8.54
CA VAL A 86 11.79 -9.43 8.36
C VAL A 86 10.38 -9.12 7.87
N SER A 87 9.93 -9.86 6.85
CA SER A 87 8.54 -9.85 6.39
C SER A 87 7.70 -10.77 7.28
N THR A 88 6.45 -10.39 7.53
CA THR A 88 5.56 -11.27 8.28
C THR A 88 5.19 -12.52 7.46
N SER A 89 4.73 -13.57 8.12
CA SER A 89 3.83 -14.55 7.51
C SER A 89 2.58 -13.83 7.00
N THR A 90 1.89 -14.42 6.03
CA THR A 90 0.68 -13.84 5.45
C THR A 90 -0.37 -13.54 6.52
N LEU A 91 -0.74 -12.26 6.61
CA LEU A 91 -1.81 -11.72 7.43
C LEU A 91 -3.11 -11.70 6.61
N ALA A 92 -4.22 -12.06 7.25
CA ALA A 92 -5.54 -11.91 6.64
C ALA A 92 -5.95 -10.43 6.64
N SER A 93 -6.92 -10.03 5.81
CA SER A 93 -7.43 -8.66 5.87
C SER A 93 -8.04 -8.35 7.25
N GLY A 94 -7.72 -7.18 7.80
CA GLY A 94 -8.09 -6.79 9.15
C GLY A 94 -7.06 -5.88 9.82
N THR A 95 -7.34 -5.52 11.07
CA THR A 95 -6.39 -4.74 11.89
C THR A 95 -5.45 -5.66 12.65
N HIS A 96 -4.16 -5.38 12.57
CA HIS A 96 -3.06 -6.14 13.17
C HIS A 96 -2.31 -5.27 14.17
N VAL A 97 -1.93 -5.86 15.30
CA VAL A 97 -1.11 -5.20 16.33
C VAL A 97 0.13 -6.06 16.55
N ILE A 98 1.26 -5.53 16.11
CA ILE A 98 2.51 -6.28 16.00
C ILE A 98 3.54 -5.74 16.99
N THR A 99 4.21 -6.65 17.69
CA THR A 99 5.32 -6.34 18.60
C THR A 99 6.53 -7.20 18.27
N ALA A 100 7.73 -6.73 18.59
CA ALA A 100 8.98 -7.46 18.46
C ALA A 100 9.57 -7.81 19.83
N VAL A 101 10.23 -8.97 19.93
CA VAL A 101 11.05 -9.39 21.08
C VAL A 101 12.44 -9.78 20.58
N ALA A 102 13.47 -9.43 21.32
CA ALA A 102 14.84 -9.88 21.10
C ALA A 102 15.18 -10.99 22.10
N THR A 103 15.82 -12.06 21.62
CA THR A 103 16.36 -13.14 22.44
C THR A 103 17.85 -13.29 22.17
N ASP A 104 18.67 -13.24 23.21
CA ASP A 104 20.12 -13.37 23.09
C ASP A 104 20.55 -14.84 22.83
N ALA A 105 21.87 -15.07 22.68
CA ALA A 105 22.41 -16.41 22.44
C ALA A 105 22.29 -17.37 23.65
N ALA A 106 22.11 -16.82 24.86
CA ALA A 106 21.90 -17.60 26.08
C ALA A 106 20.41 -17.96 26.31
N GLY A 107 19.50 -17.37 25.53
CA GLY A 107 18.06 -17.58 25.58
C GLY A 107 17.30 -16.56 26.45
N ASN A 108 17.95 -15.52 26.96
CA ASN A 108 17.24 -14.46 27.70
C ASN A 108 16.45 -13.59 26.72
N SER A 109 15.21 -13.25 27.07
CA SER A 109 14.31 -12.49 26.20
C SER A 109 13.99 -11.12 26.76
N SER A 110 13.97 -10.11 25.88
CA SER A 110 13.54 -8.75 26.20
C SER A 110 12.04 -8.68 26.52
N PRO A 111 11.56 -7.57 27.12
CA PRO A 111 10.16 -7.18 27.01
C PRO A 111 9.75 -6.96 25.53
N ASN A 112 8.44 -6.92 25.27
CA ASN A 112 7.90 -6.53 23.96
C ASN A 112 8.27 -5.09 23.61
N SER A 113 8.52 -4.83 22.33
CA SER A 113 8.63 -3.49 21.76
C SER A 113 7.33 -2.68 21.94
N THR A 114 7.41 -1.39 21.62
CA THR A 114 6.19 -0.61 21.32
C THR A 114 5.40 -1.31 20.22
N ALA A 115 4.09 -1.39 20.38
CA ALA A 115 3.22 -1.97 19.38
C ALA A 115 3.16 -1.11 18.11
N PHE A 116 3.14 -1.77 16.96
CA PHE A 116 2.87 -1.18 15.67
C PHE A 116 1.54 -1.72 15.15
N THR A 117 0.60 -0.82 14.88
CA THR A 117 -0.72 -1.15 14.34
C THR A 117 -0.73 -0.89 12.84
N LEU A 118 -1.32 -1.80 12.07
CA LEU A 118 -1.64 -1.58 10.65
C LEU A 118 -2.94 -2.28 10.30
N THR A 119 -3.52 -1.92 9.16
CA THR A 119 -4.69 -2.63 8.61
C THR A 119 -4.32 -3.21 7.25
N VAL A 120 -4.39 -4.54 7.12
CA VAL A 120 -4.25 -5.20 5.82
C VAL A 120 -5.61 -5.16 5.12
N ASP A 121 -5.64 -4.67 3.89
CA ASP A 121 -6.78 -4.78 2.99
C ASP A 121 -6.29 -5.13 1.59
N THR A 122 -6.55 -6.35 1.15
CA THR A 122 -6.12 -6.86 -0.15
C THR A 122 -7.24 -6.84 -1.19
N THR A 123 -8.38 -6.20 -0.88
CA THR A 123 -9.57 -6.25 -1.71
C THR A 123 -9.68 -5.00 -2.55
N ALA A 124 -9.55 -5.16 -3.87
CA ALA A 124 -9.77 -4.05 -4.77
C ALA A 124 -11.22 -3.51 -4.74
N PRO A 125 -11.40 -2.18 -4.89
CA PRO A 125 -12.72 -1.61 -5.09
C PRO A 125 -13.41 -2.18 -6.32
N GLN A 126 -14.74 -2.16 -6.32
CA GLN A 126 -15.52 -2.43 -7.53
C GLN A 126 -15.19 -1.40 -8.62
N THR A 127 -15.35 -1.81 -9.88
CA THR A 127 -15.24 -0.91 -11.02
C THR A 127 -16.14 0.33 -10.82
N PRO A 128 -15.60 1.55 -10.98
CA PRO A 128 -16.40 2.77 -10.91
C PRO A 128 -17.56 2.77 -11.90
N ILE A 129 -18.52 3.66 -11.69
CA ILE A 129 -19.60 3.91 -12.66
C ILE A 129 -19.42 5.34 -13.18
N LEU A 130 -19.21 5.49 -14.47
CA LEU A 130 -19.31 6.78 -15.16
C LEU A 130 -20.79 7.06 -15.45
N THR A 131 -21.39 8.04 -14.77
CA THR A 131 -22.83 8.33 -14.85
C THR A 131 -23.16 9.35 -15.94
N SER A 132 -22.29 10.32 -16.21
CA SER A 132 -22.44 11.24 -17.32
C SER A 132 -21.11 11.84 -17.78
N VAL A 133 -21.10 12.22 -19.06
CA VAL A 133 -20.10 13.11 -19.67
C VAL A 133 -20.87 14.29 -20.23
N VAL A 134 -20.51 15.50 -19.86
CA VAL A 134 -21.32 16.70 -20.10
C VAL A 134 -20.54 17.73 -20.90
N ASP A 135 -21.15 18.22 -21.97
CA ASP A 135 -20.71 19.39 -22.74
C ASP A 135 -21.41 20.65 -22.20
N ASP A 136 -20.63 21.66 -21.82
CA ASP A 136 -21.15 22.95 -21.34
C ASP A 136 -20.80 24.14 -22.25
N VAL A 137 -20.30 23.89 -23.46
CA VAL A 137 -19.84 24.92 -24.40
C VAL A 137 -20.93 25.23 -25.42
N ALA A 138 -21.44 26.46 -25.36
CA ALA A 138 -22.42 26.95 -26.34
C ALA A 138 -21.87 26.94 -27.79
N GLY A 139 -22.77 26.76 -28.76
CA GLY A 139 -22.41 26.69 -30.19
C GLY A 139 -22.51 25.29 -30.80
N GLY A 140 -22.82 24.28 -29.98
CA GLY A 140 -23.11 22.91 -30.39
C GLY A 140 -24.16 22.23 -29.50
N VAL A 141 -24.02 20.91 -29.30
CA VAL A 141 -24.94 20.12 -28.45
C VAL A 141 -24.46 20.18 -27.01
N THR A 142 -25.13 20.97 -26.17
CA THR A 142 -24.86 21.03 -24.72
C THR A 142 -25.65 19.99 -23.93
N GLY A 143 -25.11 19.54 -22.81
CA GLY A 143 -25.73 18.58 -21.89
C GLY A 143 -25.04 17.22 -21.91
N ASN A 144 -25.75 16.18 -21.47
CA ASN A 144 -25.20 14.83 -21.42
C ASN A 144 -24.91 14.30 -22.84
N LEU A 145 -23.68 13.88 -23.06
CA LEU A 145 -23.23 13.22 -24.28
C LEU A 145 -23.61 11.74 -24.24
N ALA A 146 -23.95 11.20 -25.41
CA ALA A 146 -24.01 9.76 -25.64
C ALA A 146 -22.64 9.20 -26.06
N ASN A 147 -22.44 7.89 -25.88
CA ASN A 147 -21.22 7.23 -26.32
C ASN A 147 -21.04 7.34 -27.84
N GLY A 148 -19.88 7.83 -28.28
CA GLY A 148 -19.52 8.11 -29.67
C GLY A 148 -19.99 9.46 -30.21
N GLN A 149 -20.60 10.32 -29.38
CA GLN A 149 -21.13 11.60 -29.81
C GLN A 149 -20.01 12.62 -30.10
N ILE A 150 -20.26 13.51 -31.07
CA ILE A 150 -19.42 14.66 -31.38
C ILE A 150 -19.70 15.80 -30.39
N THR A 151 -18.66 16.49 -29.92
CA THR A 151 -18.74 17.62 -28.98
C THR A 151 -17.79 18.74 -29.40
N ASN A 152 -18.21 19.99 -29.20
CA ASN A 152 -17.38 21.18 -29.36
C ASN A 152 -16.69 21.58 -28.04
N ASP A 153 -16.89 20.80 -26.98
CA ASP A 153 -16.23 20.95 -25.69
C ASP A 153 -15.02 19.99 -25.60
N ASN A 154 -13.82 20.56 -25.47
CA ASN A 154 -12.59 19.79 -25.27
C ASN A 154 -12.25 19.54 -23.81
N ARG A 155 -13.10 19.97 -22.87
CA ARG A 155 -12.97 19.70 -21.42
C ARG A 155 -14.32 19.27 -20.85
N PRO A 156 -14.93 18.19 -21.40
CA PRO A 156 -16.22 17.75 -20.90
C PRO A 156 -16.13 17.38 -19.42
N THR A 157 -17.20 17.63 -18.68
CA THR A 157 -17.27 17.26 -17.27
C THR A 157 -17.76 15.82 -17.11
N LEU A 158 -16.96 14.98 -16.48
CA LEU A 158 -17.27 13.60 -16.16
C LEU A 158 -17.80 13.50 -14.73
N ASN A 159 -18.87 12.76 -14.54
CA ASN A 159 -19.45 12.49 -13.22
C ASN A 159 -19.63 10.99 -13.04
N GLY A 160 -19.57 10.53 -11.79
CA GLY A 160 -19.76 9.11 -11.51
C GLY A 160 -19.83 8.74 -10.04
N THR A 161 -19.77 7.44 -9.81
CA THR A 161 -19.63 6.86 -8.47
C THR A 161 -18.44 5.91 -8.40
N ALA A 162 -17.82 5.81 -7.23
CA ALA A 162 -16.79 4.83 -6.88
C ALA A 162 -16.92 4.51 -5.37
N GLU A 163 -16.04 3.67 -4.84
CA GLU A 163 -15.96 3.44 -3.40
C GLU A 163 -15.73 4.77 -2.66
N ALA A 164 -16.45 5.00 -1.56
CA ALA A 164 -16.34 6.25 -0.81
C ALA A 164 -14.92 6.45 -0.25
N GLY A 165 -14.36 7.65 -0.45
CA GLY A 165 -13.00 7.97 -0.02
C GLY A 165 -11.90 7.45 -0.95
N SER A 166 -12.23 6.68 -1.99
CA SER A 166 -11.24 6.25 -3.00
C SER A 166 -10.77 7.43 -3.87
N VAL A 167 -9.54 7.32 -4.37
CA VAL A 167 -9.00 8.19 -5.40
C VAL A 167 -9.47 7.68 -6.76
N VAL A 168 -10.12 8.53 -7.54
CA VAL A 168 -10.63 8.21 -8.87
C VAL A 168 -9.65 8.75 -9.91
N SER A 169 -9.14 7.88 -10.78
CA SER A 169 -8.23 8.23 -11.87
C SER A 169 -8.96 8.18 -13.21
N ILE A 170 -8.83 9.23 -14.02
CA ILE A 170 -9.50 9.39 -15.31
C ILE A 170 -8.45 9.39 -16.43
N TYR A 171 -8.67 8.58 -17.47
CA TYR A 171 -7.73 8.41 -18.58
C TYR A 171 -8.37 8.70 -19.95
N ASP A 172 -7.56 9.12 -20.93
CA ASP A 172 -7.84 9.03 -22.37
C ASP A 172 -6.90 7.99 -22.98
N GLY A 173 -7.44 6.82 -23.32
CA GLY A 173 -6.63 5.64 -23.60
C GLY A 173 -5.78 5.28 -22.37
N ASP A 174 -4.45 5.23 -22.55
CA ASP A 174 -3.49 4.97 -21.46
C ASP A 174 -2.98 6.26 -20.77
N THR A 175 -3.39 7.44 -21.26
CA THR A 175 -2.90 8.72 -20.75
C THR A 175 -3.75 9.17 -19.56
N LEU A 176 -3.13 9.32 -18.38
CA LEU A 176 -3.79 9.91 -17.22
C LEU A 176 -4.12 11.38 -17.47
N LEU A 177 -5.41 11.73 -17.46
CA LEU A 177 -5.88 13.11 -17.56
C LEU A 177 -5.82 13.82 -16.20
N GLY A 178 -6.09 13.07 -15.14
CA GLY A 178 -6.05 13.57 -13.78
C GLY A 178 -6.75 12.66 -12.79
N VAL A 179 -6.80 13.13 -11.55
CA VAL A 179 -7.41 12.43 -10.43
C VAL A 179 -8.41 13.34 -9.72
N THR A 180 -9.42 12.72 -9.11
CA THR A 180 -10.36 13.35 -8.17
C THR A 180 -10.62 12.37 -7.02
N SER A 181 -11.40 12.76 -6.01
CA SER A 181 -11.80 11.84 -4.94
C SER A 181 -13.30 11.56 -4.97
N ALA A 182 -13.67 10.33 -4.66
CA ALA A 182 -15.04 9.98 -4.34
C ALA A 182 -15.35 10.47 -2.93
N ASN A 183 -16.41 11.26 -2.79
CA ASN A 183 -16.83 11.79 -1.49
C ASN A 183 -17.39 10.68 -0.56
N ALA A 184 -17.87 11.05 0.62
CA ALA A 184 -18.40 10.10 1.61
C ALA A 184 -19.64 9.30 1.11
N SER A 185 -20.35 9.77 0.08
CA SER A 185 -21.42 9.03 -0.58
C SER A 185 -20.97 8.27 -1.83
N GLY A 186 -19.67 8.26 -2.13
CA GLY A 186 -19.08 7.62 -3.32
C GLY A 186 -19.20 8.45 -4.60
N ALA A 187 -19.75 9.66 -4.56
CA ALA A 187 -19.92 10.49 -5.76
C ALA A 187 -18.63 11.27 -6.08
N TRP A 188 -18.32 11.41 -7.37
CA TRP A 188 -17.17 12.16 -7.86
C TRP A 188 -17.53 12.97 -9.11
N SER A 189 -16.76 14.04 -9.35
CA SER A 189 -16.83 14.86 -10.56
C SER A 189 -15.41 15.28 -10.97
N PHE A 190 -15.16 15.32 -12.27
CA PHE A 190 -13.87 15.68 -12.85
C PHE A 190 -14.06 16.45 -14.17
N THR A 191 -13.40 17.60 -14.27
CA THR A 191 -13.28 18.37 -15.53
C THR A 191 -11.80 18.47 -15.87
N PRO A 192 -11.35 18.05 -17.07
CA PRO A 192 -9.95 18.17 -17.47
C PRO A 192 -9.45 19.61 -17.37
N THR A 193 -8.29 19.83 -16.77
CA THR A 193 -7.67 21.16 -16.72
C THR A 193 -7.02 21.54 -18.05
N THR A 194 -6.46 20.54 -18.73
CA THR A 194 -5.93 20.65 -20.09
C THR A 194 -6.95 20.09 -21.07
N GLY A 195 -7.22 20.83 -22.15
CA GLY A 195 -8.16 20.38 -23.18
C GLY A 195 -7.67 19.14 -23.91
N LEU A 196 -8.61 18.26 -24.22
CA LEU A 196 -8.41 17.12 -25.11
C LEU A 196 -8.15 17.60 -26.53
N ASN A 197 -7.34 16.86 -27.28
CA ASN A 197 -7.12 17.15 -28.69
C ASN A 197 -8.35 16.74 -29.52
N ASP A 198 -8.59 17.44 -30.62
CA ASP A 198 -9.63 17.06 -31.59
C ASP A 198 -9.45 15.60 -32.07
N GLY A 199 -10.57 14.99 -32.47
CA GLY A 199 -10.68 13.60 -32.88
C GLY A 199 -11.26 12.69 -31.80
N THR A 200 -11.22 11.39 -32.07
CA THR A 200 -11.79 10.36 -31.18
C THR A 200 -10.99 10.20 -29.90
N ARG A 201 -11.67 10.30 -28.75
CA ARG A 201 -11.14 10.09 -27.40
C ARG A 201 -11.89 8.95 -26.74
N THR A 202 -11.21 8.14 -25.94
CA THR A 202 -11.83 7.02 -25.20
C THR A 202 -11.51 7.17 -23.74
N LEU A 203 -12.53 7.58 -22.97
CA LEU A 203 -12.41 7.90 -21.57
C LEU A 203 -12.64 6.65 -20.72
N THR A 204 -11.73 6.35 -19.81
CA THR A 204 -11.86 5.25 -18.83
C THR A 204 -11.58 5.76 -17.43
N VAL A 205 -12.12 5.05 -16.44
CA VAL A 205 -12.01 5.42 -15.03
C VAL A 205 -11.61 4.21 -14.19
N THR A 206 -10.69 4.40 -13.25
CA THR A 206 -10.36 3.45 -12.17
C THR A 206 -10.53 4.13 -10.82
N ALA A 207 -10.63 3.33 -9.75
CA ALA A 207 -10.58 3.81 -8.37
C ALA A 207 -9.47 3.09 -7.61
N THR A 208 -8.83 3.81 -6.69
CA THR A 208 -7.82 3.31 -5.77
C THR A 208 -8.28 3.55 -4.34
N ASP A 209 -8.39 2.48 -3.56
CA ASP A 209 -8.80 2.56 -2.15
C ASP A 209 -7.67 3.12 -1.24
N PRO A 210 -7.94 3.36 0.06
CA PRO A 210 -6.91 3.84 0.99
C PRO A 210 -5.76 2.87 1.28
N ALA A 211 -5.92 1.58 0.98
CA ALA A 211 -4.86 0.57 1.13
C ALA A 211 -3.96 0.47 -0.10
N GLY A 212 -4.37 1.09 -1.21
CA GLY A 212 -3.64 1.12 -2.47
C GLY A 212 -4.20 0.17 -3.52
N ASN A 213 -5.21 -0.65 -3.24
CA ASN A 213 -5.78 -1.56 -4.23
C ASN A 213 -6.49 -0.77 -5.34
N VAL A 214 -6.32 -1.22 -6.59
CA VAL A 214 -6.87 -0.55 -7.77
C VAL A 214 -7.98 -1.40 -8.39
N SER A 215 -9.12 -0.79 -8.68
CA SER A 215 -10.24 -1.44 -9.37
C SER A 215 -9.88 -1.81 -10.82
N PRO A 216 -10.64 -2.70 -11.45
CA PRO A 216 -10.68 -2.74 -12.91
C PRO A 216 -11.15 -1.39 -13.48
N ALA A 217 -10.74 -1.07 -14.70
CA ALA A 217 -11.22 0.11 -15.41
C ALA A 217 -12.69 -0.05 -15.86
N THR A 218 -13.41 1.07 -16.00
CA THR A 218 -14.71 1.10 -16.67
C THR A 218 -14.61 0.62 -18.11
N SER A 219 -15.74 0.28 -18.72
CA SER A 219 -15.84 0.30 -20.18
C SER A 219 -15.50 1.70 -20.70
N GLY A 220 -14.83 1.78 -21.85
CA GLY A 220 -14.50 3.05 -22.48
C GLY A 220 -15.76 3.83 -22.90
N PHE A 221 -15.78 5.12 -22.60
CA PHE A 221 -16.75 6.08 -23.11
C PHE A 221 -16.09 6.94 -24.18
N THR A 222 -16.52 6.77 -25.41
CA THR A 222 -15.97 7.46 -26.57
C THR A 222 -16.67 8.80 -26.79
N ILE A 223 -15.90 9.82 -27.14
CA ILE A 223 -16.39 11.09 -27.70
C ILE A 223 -15.55 11.45 -28.92
N VAL A 224 -16.09 12.30 -29.79
CA VAL A 224 -15.34 12.88 -30.90
C VAL A 224 -15.25 14.39 -30.66
N VAL A 225 -14.08 14.85 -30.24
CA VAL A 225 -13.85 16.28 -29.98
C VAL A 225 -13.65 16.99 -31.33
N ASP A 226 -14.42 18.04 -31.58
CA ASP A 226 -14.27 18.90 -32.76
C ASP A 226 -14.48 20.36 -32.34
N THR A 227 -13.39 21.04 -32.06
CA THR A 227 -13.39 22.45 -31.63
C THR A 227 -13.26 23.43 -32.79
N LEU A 228 -13.16 22.96 -34.03
CA LEU A 228 -12.89 23.81 -35.19
C LEU A 228 -14.19 24.41 -35.75
N ALA A 229 -14.24 25.74 -35.77
CA ALA A 229 -15.32 26.43 -36.48
C ALA A 229 -15.27 26.12 -37.99
N PRO A 230 -16.43 26.00 -38.67
CA PRO A 230 -16.44 25.84 -40.12
C PRO A 230 -15.73 27.00 -40.82
N THR A 231 -14.79 26.69 -41.72
CA THR A 231 -14.21 27.73 -42.57
C THR A 231 -15.11 27.99 -43.77
N PHE A 232 -15.56 29.23 -43.93
CA PHE A 232 -16.25 29.65 -45.16
C PHE A 232 -15.23 29.92 -46.27
N ARG A 233 -15.43 29.35 -47.47
CA ARG A 233 -14.74 29.80 -48.69
C ARG A 233 -15.72 30.60 -49.55
N LEU A 234 -15.34 31.84 -49.88
CA LEU A 234 -16.05 32.72 -50.81
C LEU A 234 -15.86 32.27 -52.26
#